data_AF-A0AAV3P5C9-F1
#
_entry.id   AF-A0AAV3P5C9-F1
#
_cell.length_a   1.000
_cell.length_b   1.000
_cell.length_c   1.000
_cell.angle_alpha   90.00
_cell.angle_beta   90.00
_cell.angle_gamma   90.00
#
_symmetry.space_group_name_H-M   'P 1'
#
loop_
_entity.id
_entity.type
_entity.pdbx_description
1 polymer ?
#
loop_
_entity_poly.entity_id
_entity_poly.type
_entity_poly.pdbx_seq_one_letter_code
_entity_poly.pdbx_strand_id
1 'polypeptide(L)'
;MKLIKLGFIIALASGVSALFIYLVGVSSSPNWTIQLTYQDIEALQSLQSNFQKCVSANGLGLQATNGNDYCKVTVNFPSDTEKNWIDPKTGKHEPLSYEFDLCEAVATWEQVRNSTTILTREFIEALPNGWEEYAWRRINKGILL
;
A
#
# COMPACT_ATOMS: atom_id res chain seq x y z
N MET A 1 -7.27 -57.93 5.99
CA MET A 1 -8.20 -56.89 6.51
C MET A 1 -7.57 -55.91 7.51
N LYS A 2 -6.68 -56.32 8.42
CA LYS A 2 -6.06 -55.40 9.41
C LYS A 2 -5.15 -54.33 8.79
N LEU A 3 -4.37 -54.68 7.77
CA LEU A 3 -3.47 -53.74 7.08
C LEU A 3 -4.23 -52.65 6.30
N ILE A 4 -5.35 -53.01 5.65
CA ILE A 4 -6.21 -52.06 4.94
C ILE A 4 -6.86 -51.08 5.93
N LYS A 5 -7.31 -51.58 7.10
CA LYS A 5 -7.84 -50.74 8.17
C LYS A 5 -6.79 -49.78 8.73
N LEU A 6 -5.54 -50.24 8.87
CA LEU A 6 -4.43 -49.40 9.34
C LEU A 6 -4.09 -48.30 8.34
N GLY A 7 -4.01 -48.64 7.04
CA GLY A 7 -3.77 -47.65 5.97
C GLY A 7 -4.87 -46.60 5.89
N PHE A 8 -6.13 -46.99 6.07
CA PHE A 8 -7.27 -46.07 6.10
C PHE A 8 -7.20 -45.10 7.30
N ILE A 9 -6.83 -45.59 8.48
CA ILE A 9 -6.66 -44.75 9.68
C ILE A 9 -5.53 -43.72 9.48
N ILE A 10 -4.41 -44.14 8.89
CA ILE A 10 -3.27 -43.24 8.62
C ILE A 10 -3.66 -42.16 7.60
N ALA A 11 -4.37 -42.52 6.53
CA ALA A 11 -4.85 -41.57 5.53
C ALA A 11 -5.84 -40.54 6.12
N LEU A 12 -6.77 -41.00 6.97
CA LEU A 12 -7.71 -40.13 7.68
C LEU A 12 -6.99 -39.16 8.64
N ALA A 13 -6.05 -39.67 9.44
CA ALA A 13 -5.29 -38.85 10.37
C ALA A 13 -4.45 -37.78 9.65
N SER A 14 -3.84 -38.13 8.51
CA SER A 14 -3.08 -37.20 7.67
C SER A 14 -4.00 -36.10 7.08
N GLY A 15 -5.14 -36.49 6.52
CA GLY A 15 -6.12 -35.55 5.97
C GLY A 15 -6.67 -34.58 7.01
N VAL A 16 -7.01 -35.09 8.21
CA VAL A 16 -7.48 -34.26 9.33
C VAL A 16 -6.38 -33.30 9.81
N SER A 17 -5.14 -33.76 9.88
CA SER A 17 -4.00 -32.92 10.28
C SER A 17 -3.75 -31.80 9.28
N ALA A 18 -3.79 -32.09 7.97
CA ALA A 18 -3.65 -31.08 6.92
C ALA A 18 -4.79 -30.05 6.96
N LEU A 19 -6.02 -30.49 7.21
CA LEU A 19 -7.17 -29.60 7.35
C LEU A 19 -7.05 -28.70 8.59
N PHE A 20 -6.55 -29.24 9.70
CA PHE A 20 -6.25 -28.46 10.90
C PHE A 20 -5.15 -27.42 10.66
N ILE A 21 -4.07 -27.78 9.97
CA ILE A 21 -3.00 -26.84 9.61
C ILE A 21 -3.53 -25.73 8.69
N TYR A 22 -4.39 -26.06 7.72
CA TYR A 22 -5.03 -25.07 6.86
C TYR A 22 -5.95 -24.14 7.66
N LEU A 23 -6.83 -24.69 8.50
CA LEU A 23 -7.75 -23.89 9.29
C LEU A 23 -7.02 -23.03 10.31
N VAL A 24 -6.07 -23.58 11.07
CA VAL A 24 -5.28 -22.82 12.03
C VAL A 24 -4.40 -21.80 11.31
N GLY A 25 -3.75 -22.15 10.20
CA GLY A 25 -2.93 -21.24 9.41
C GLY A 25 -3.70 -20.07 8.79
N VAL A 26 -4.93 -20.32 8.33
CA VAL A 26 -5.84 -19.26 7.85
C VAL A 26 -6.39 -18.44 9.02
N SER A 27 -6.68 -19.06 10.17
CA SER A 27 -7.16 -18.38 11.38
C SER A 27 -6.06 -17.59 12.10
N SER A 28 -4.81 -18.00 11.92
CA SER A 28 -3.60 -17.37 12.44
C SER A 28 -2.95 -16.45 11.42
N SER A 29 -3.67 -16.01 10.38
CA SER A 29 -3.41 -14.67 9.88
C SER A 29 -3.61 -13.77 11.09
N PRO A 30 -2.56 -13.18 11.68
CA PRO A 30 -2.79 -12.16 12.67
C PRO A 30 -3.57 -11.11 11.89
N ASN A 31 -4.84 -10.90 12.26
CA ASN A 31 -5.41 -9.58 12.09
C ASN A 31 -4.47 -8.68 12.89
N TRP A 32 -3.40 -8.21 12.26
CA TRP A 32 -2.60 -7.09 12.70
C TRP A 32 -3.55 -5.91 12.60
N THR A 33 -4.46 -5.81 13.57
CA THR A 33 -5.00 -4.53 13.99
C THR A 33 -3.81 -3.80 14.59
N ILE A 34 -2.99 -3.23 13.71
CA ILE A 34 -1.95 -2.27 14.10
C ILE A 34 -2.71 -1.17 14.83
N GLN A 35 -2.64 -1.18 16.16
CA GLN A 35 -3.21 -0.10 16.94
C GLN A 35 -2.33 1.11 16.72
N LEU A 36 -2.84 2.07 15.96
CA LEU A 36 -2.17 3.35 15.75
C LEU A 36 -1.96 4.00 17.10
N THR A 37 -0.72 4.37 17.38
CA THR A 37 -0.38 5.17 18.55
C THR A 37 -0.92 6.59 18.36
N TYR A 38 -0.95 7.36 19.45
CA TYR A 38 -1.33 8.78 19.37
C TYR A 38 -0.41 9.54 18.38
N GLN A 39 0.88 9.24 18.41
CA GLN A 39 1.86 9.83 17.50
C GLN A 39 1.59 9.47 16.03
N ASP A 40 1.17 8.24 15.75
CA ASP A 40 0.82 7.82 14.39
C ASP A 40 -0.40 8.58 13.87
N ILE A 41 -1.43 8.76 14.72
CA ILE A 41 -2.63 9.52 14.37
C ILE A 41 -2.27 10.99 14.09
N GLU A 42 -1.45 11.60 14.93
CA GLU A 42 -0.99 12.99 14.74
C GLU A 42 -0.21 13.15 13.43
N ALA A 43 0.66 12.19 13.11
CA ALA A 43 1.40 12.18 11.85
C ALA A 43 0.47 12.07 10.63
N LEU A 44 -0.54 11.20 10.68
CA LEU A 44 -1.53 11.04 9.61
C LEU A 44 -2.38 12.30 9.42
N GLN A 45 -2.84 12.92 10.50
CA GLN A 45 -3.58 14.19 10.45
C GLN A 45 -2.72 15.32 9.87
N SER A 46 -1.44 15.37 10.25
CA SER A 46 -0.48 16.33 9.69
C SER A 46 -0.29 16.11 8.18
N LEU A 47 -0.13 14.86 7.73
CA LEU A 47 -0.06 14.51 6.32
C LEU A 47 -1.31 14.97 5.56
N GLN A 48 -2.49 14.67 6.08
CA GLN A 48 -3.78 15.08 5.51
C GLN A 48 -3.88 16.60 5.38
N SER A 49 -3.56 17.33 6.45
CA SER A 49 -3.59 18.79 6.46
C SER A 49 -2.59 19.41 5.47
N ASN A 50 -1.37 18.85 5.41
CA ASN A 50 -0.35 19.33 4.49
C ASN A 50 -0.71 19.04 3.02
N PHE A 51 -1.32 17.89 2.76
CA PHE A 51 -1.85 17.58 1.43
C PHE A 51 -2.93 18.59 1.02
N GLN A 52 -3.85 18.94 1.91
CA GLN A 52 -4.88 19.94 1.64
C GLN A 52 -4.31 21.31 1.30
N LYS A 53 -3.30 21.76 2.06
CA LYS A 53 -2.57 23.01 1.77
C LYS A 53 -1.86 22.96 0.43
N CYS A 54 -1.30 21.81 0.06
CA CYS A 54 -0.64 21.64 -1.24
C CYS A 54 -1.66 21.74 -2.39
N VAL A 55 -2.80 21.05 -2.27
CA VAL A 55 -3.87 21.11 -3.28
C VAL A 55 -4.46 22.51 -3.36
N SER A 56 -4.68 23.22 -2.25
CA SER A 56 -5.19 24.59 -2.32
C SER A 56 -4.21 25.57 -2.97
N ALA A 57 -2.90 25.37 -2.78
CA ALA A 57 -1.87 26.23 -3.37
C ALA A 57 -1.56 25.88 -4.84
N ASN A 58 -1.55 24.59 -5.20
CA ASN A 58 -1.00 24.11 -6.47
C ASN A 58 -1.97 23.22 -7.28
N GLY A 59 -3.15 22.92 -6.75
CA GLY A 59 -4.11 21.96 -7.32
C GLY A 59 -4.96 22.51 -8.46
N LEU A 60 -4.58 23.62 -9.10
CA LEU A 60 -5.26 24.18 -10.27
C LEU A 60 -6.77 24.42 -10.06
N GLY A 61 -7.15 24.89 -8.86
CA GLY A 61 -8.54 25.16 -8.48
C GLY A 61 -9.24 24.01 -7.75
N LEU A 62 -8.65 22.82 -7.70
CA LEU A 62 -9.15 21.73 -6.88
C LEU A 62 -9.10 22.09 -5.38
N GLN A 63 -9.99 21.46 -4.61
CA GLN A 63 -10.02 21.57 -3.17
C GLN A 63 -9.98 20.18 -2.55
N ALA A 64 -9.11 19.97 -1.57
CA ALA A 64 -9.10 18.73 -0.79
C ALA A 64 -9.72 18.97 0.58
N THR A 65 -10.60 18.08 1.00
CA THR A 65 -11.26 18.08 2.32
C THR A 65 -10.99 16.77 3.04
N ASN A 66 -11.19 16.74 4.36
CA ASN A 66 -11.06 15.51 5.14
C ASN A 66 -12.05 14.46 4.62
N GLY A 67 -11.57 13.23 4.47
CA GLY A 67 -12.39 12.08 4.16
C GLY A 67 -12.96 11.42 5.42
N ASN A 68 -13.40 10.18 5.26
CA ASN A 68 -14.05 9.41 6.33
C ASN A 68 -13.07 8.85 7.37
N ASP A 69 -11.77 8.81 7.07
CA ASP A 69 -10.71 8.32 7.97
C ASP A 69 -9.42 9.16 7.87
N TYR A 70 -8.39 8.75 8.58
CA TYR A 70 -7.09 9.45 8.63
C TYR A 70 -6.24 9.32 7.36
N CYS A 71 -6.56 8.38 6.47
CA CYS A 71 -5.84 8.13 5.23
C CYS A 71 -6.53 8.77 4.03
N LYS A 72 -7.84 9.03 4.12
CA LYS A 72 -8.64 9.48 2.99
C LYS A 72 -8.83 10.98 2.97
N VAL A 73 -8.77 11.53 1.77
CA VAL A 73 -9.18 12.90 1.47
C VAL A 73 -10.16 12.88 0.31
N THR A 74 -11.10 13.82 0.32
CA THR A 74 -11.98 14.02 -0.82
C THR A 74 -11.47 15.19 -1.62
N VAL A 75 -11.10 14.94 -2.88
CA VAL A 75 -10.69 15.97 -3.84
C VAL A 75 -11.91 16.38 -4.65
N ASN A 76 -12.24 17.66 -4.57
CA ASN A 76 -13.40 18.27 -5.22
C ASN A 76 -12.94 19.24 -6.31
N PHE A 77 -13.66 19.20 -7.43
CA PHE A 77 -13.57 20.24 -8.44
C PHE A 77 -14.23 21.53 -7.95
N PRO A 78 -13.88 22.70 -8.53
CA PRO A 78 -14.58 23.95 -8.29
C PRO A 78 -16.10 23.79 -8.45
N SER A 79 -16.89 24.46 -7.61
CA SER A 79 -18.35 24.35 -7.59
C SER A 79 -19.04 24.79 -8.87
N ASP A 80 -18.38 25.62 -9.67
CA ASP A 80 -18.79 26.11 -10.99
C ASP A 80 -18.40 25.17 -12.14
N THR A 81 -17.79 24.02 -11.86
CA THR A 81 -17.44 23.03 -12.88
C THR A 81 -18.68 22.30 -13.41
N GLU A 82 -18.87 22.30 -14.73
CA GLU A 82 -19.94 21.55 -15.39
C GLU A 82 -19.51 20.12 -15.77
N LYS A 83 -20.37 19.13 -15.50
CA LYS A 83 -20.13 17.71 -15.81
C LYS A 83 -20.40 17.41 -17.29
N ASN A 84 -19.47 17.77 -18.16
CA ASN A 84 -19.69 17.62 -19.61
C ASN A 84 -19.43 16.21 -20.14
N TRP A 85 -18.61 15.42 -19.45
CA TRP A 85 -18.31 14.06 -19.88
C TRP A 85 -19.34 13.04 -19.36
N ILE A 86 -19.79 12.17 -20.26
CA ILE A 86 -20.72 11.07 -20.00
C ILE A 86 -20.02 9.78 -20.37
N ASP A 87 -20.01 8.83 -19.44
CA ASP A 87 -19.47 7.50 -19.67
C ASP A 87 -20.28 6.78 -20.75
N PRO A 88 -19.67 6.35 -21.87
CA PRO A 88 -20.37 5.71 -22.97
C PRO A 88 -20.95 4.33 -22.63
N LYS A 89 -20.44 3.65 -21.60
CA LYS A 89 -20.92 2.33 -21.16
C LYS A 89 -22.06 2.46 -20.15
N THR A 90 -21.98 3.43 -19.24
CA THR A 90 -22.95 3.56 -18.14
C THR A 90 -23.97 4.68 -18.34
N GLY A 91 -23.72 5.61 -19.26
CA GLY A 91 -24.55 6.79 -19.51
C GLY A 91 -24.56 7.81 -18.36
N LYS A 92 -23.65 7.66 -17.39
CA LYS A 92 -23.57 8.53 -16.22
C LYS A 92 -22.56 9.64 -16.44
N HIS A 93 -22.86 10.81 -15.89
CA HIS A 93 -21.90 11.90 -15.82
C HIS A 93 -20.74 11.56 -14.89
N GLU A 94 -19.53 11.98 -15.26
CA GLU A 94 -18.36 11.87 -14.38
C GLU A 94 -18.60 12.59 -13.04
N PRO A 95 -18.20 12.00 -11.90
CA PRO A 95 -18.23 12.72 -10.65
C PRO A 95 -17.27 13.92 -10.66
N LEU A 96 -17.54 14.89 -9.79
CA LEU A 96 -16.68 16.07 -9.55
C LEU A 96 -16.04 16.00 -8.16
N SER A 97 -16.11 14.84 -7.53
CA SER A 97 -15.66 14.58 -6.18
C SER A 97 -15.13 13.17 -6.15
N TYR A 98 -13.87 13.03 -5.74
CA TYR A 98 -13.13 11.77 -5.77
C TYR A 98 -12.50 11.54 -4.41
N GLU A 99 -12.71 10.34 -3.87
CA GLU A 99 -11.96 9.89 -2.69
C GLU A 99 -10.55 9.49 -3.12
N PHE A 100 -9.56 9.99 -2.41
CA PHE A 100 -8.15 9.70 -2.61
C PHE A 100 -7.55 9.17 -1.32
N ASP A 101 -6.98 7.97 -1.38
CA ASP A 101 -6.33 7.34 -0.23
C ASP A 101 -4.83 7.68 -0.23
N LEU A 102 -4.44 8.55 0.71
CA LEU A 102 -3.07 9.00 0.88
C LEU A 102 -2.14 7.86 1.33
N CYS A 103 -2.64 6.96 2.19
CA CYS A 103 -1.85 5.87 2.71
C CYS A 103 -1.57 4.83 1.63
N GLU A 104 -2.58 4.48 0.83
CA GLU A 104 -2.41 3.62 -0.34
C GLU A 104 -1.48 4.24 -1.38
N ALA A 105 -1.61 5.56 -1.63
CA ALA A 105 -0.71 6.26 -2.54
C ALA A 105 0.75 6.24 -2.07
N VAL A 106 1.00 6.46 -0.77
CA VAL A 106 2.35 6.37 -0.19
C VAL A 106 2.88 4.93 -0.24
N ALA A 107 2.06 3.93 0.10
CA ALA A 107 2.45 2.53 0.05
C ALA A 107 2.75 2.08 -1.39
N THR A 108 1.94 2.51 -2.36
CA THR A 108 2.15 2.24 -3.78
C THR A 108 3.39 2.96 -4.30
N TRP A 109 3.61 4.22 -3.90
CA TRP A 109 4.83 4.94 -4.23
C TRP A 109 6.06 4.22 -3.67
N GLU A 110 6.01 3.71 -2.44
CA GLU A 110 7.08 2.91 -1.85
C GLU A 110 7.26 1.58 -2.59
N GLN A 111 6.18 0.90 -2.97
CA GLN A 111 6.24 -0.35 -3.73
C GLN A 111 6.89 -0.12 -5.11
N VAL A 112 6.45 0.91 -5.82
CA VAL A 112 7.03 1.30 -7.11
C VAL A 112 8.46 1.76 -6.91
N ARG A 113 8.78 2.57 -5.89
CA ARG A 113 10.15 2.96 -5.57
C ARG A 113 10.99 1.73 -5.28
N ASN A 114 10.53 0.75 -4.52
CA ASN A 114 11.29 -0.45 -4.21
C ASN A 114 11.47 -1.33 -5.45
N SER A 115 10.48 -1.38 -6.35
CA SER A 115 10.57 -2.09 -7.62
C SER A 115 11.36 -1.34 -8.70
N THR A 116 11.48 0.00 -8.61
CA THR A 116 12.17 0.92 -9.54
C THR A 116 13.49 1.49 -9.01
N THR A 117 13.84 1.24 -7.74
CA THR A 117 15.22 1.10 -7.25
C THR A 117 15.87 -0.16 -7.84
N ILE A 118 15.45 -0.53 -9.05
CA ILE A 118 16.32 -0.81 -10.18
C ILE A 118 17.55 0.09 -10.03
N LEU A 119 18.62 -0.57 -9.65
CA LEU A 119 19.99 -0.27 -10.03
C LEU A 119 20.05 -0.10 -11.56
N THR A 120 19.42 0.96 -12.10
CA THR A 120 19.55 1.27 -13.53
C THR A 120 21.02 1.53 -13.72
N ARG A 121 21.60 0.95 -14.77
CA ARG A 121 23.03 1.09 -15.03
C ARG A 121 23.39 2.58 -15.07
N GLU A 122 22.49 3.39 -15.61
CA GLU A 122 22.56 4.85 -15.69
C GLU A 122 22.64 5.53 -14.31
N PHE A 123 21.81 5.13 -13.34
CA PHE A 123 21.86 5.69 -11.98
C PHE A 123 23.14 5.23 -11.23
N ILE A 124 23.53 3.98 -11.41
CA ILE A 124 24.77 3.41 -10.85
C ILE A 124 26.02 4.09 -11.40
N GLU A 125 26.06 4.32 -12.72
CA GLU A 125 27.19 4.92 -13.43
C GLU A 125 27.27 6.43 -13.19
N ALA A 126 26.16 7.08 -12.83
CA ALA A 126 26.13 8.51 -12.49
C ALA A 126 26.55 8.82 -11.04
N LEU A 127 26.78 7.82 -10.19
CA LEU A 127 27.26 8.05 -8.83
C LEU A 127 28.70 8.60 -8.87
N PRO A 128 29.06 9.59 -8.03
CA PRO A 128 30.38 10.23 -8.06
C PRO A 128 31.55 9.25 -7.93
N ASN A 129 31.34 8.14 -7.22
CA ASN A 129 32.32 7.09 -6.95
C ASN A 129 31.86 5.71 -7.50
N GLY A 130 30.90 5.70 -8.44
CA GLY A 130 30.32 4.48 -9.00
C GLY A 130 29.47 3.67 -8.01
N TRP A 131 29.11 2.44 -8.40
CA TRP A 131 28.26 1.56 -7.58
C TRP A 131 28.98 0.93 -6.39
N GLU A 132 30.30 0.87 -6.36
CA GLU A 132 31.06 0.07 -5.39
C GLU A 132 30.87 0.56 -3.95
N GLU A 133 31.00 1.88 -3.72
CA GLU A 133 30.78 2.48 -2.40
C GLU A 133 29.30 2.38 -1.98
N TYR A 134 28.38 2.61 -2.92
CA TYR A 134 26.94 2.52 -2.66
C TYR A 134 26.49 1.09 -2.32
N ALA A 135 26.96 0.10 -3.08
CA ALA A 135 26.69 -1.31 -2.86
C ALA A 135 27.31 -1.79 -1.54
N TRP A 136 28.55 -1.38 -1.24
CA TRP A 136 29.20 -1.69 0.03
C TRP A 136 28.39 -1.14 1.22
N ARG A 137 27.94 0.11 1.17
CA ARG A 137 27.10 0.71 2.25
C ARG A 137 25.77 -0.02 2.43
N ARG A 138 25.15 -0.50 1.36
CA ARG A 138 23.88 -1.27 1.41
C ARG A 138 24.08 -2.70 1.92
N ILE A 139 25.11 -3.40 1.46
CA ILE A 139 25.41 -4.79 1.85
C ILE A 139 25.88 -4.86 3.30
N ASN A 140 26.78 -3.96 3.70
CA ASN A 140 27.40 -3.99 5.02
C ASN A 140 26.70 -3.06 6.02
N LYS A 141 25.60 -2.39 5.65
CA LYS A 141 24.87 -1.41 6.47
C LYS A 141 25.78 -0.35 7.12
N GLY A 142 26.89 0.01 6.47
CA GLY A 142 27.87 0.96 7.02
C GLY A 142 28.70 0.43 8.21
N ILE A 143 28.71 -0.88 8.47
CA ILE A 143 29.62 -1.50 9.43
C ILE A 143 30.99 -1.58 8.77
N LEU A 144 31.93 -0.75 9.23
CA LEU A 144 33.36 -0.90 8.93
C LEU A 144 33.86 -2.12 9.70
N LEU A 145 34.22 -3.19 9.00
CA LEU A 145 35.01 -4.30 9.55
C LEU A 145 36.46 -3.83 9.78
#